data_AF-A0A4W5N5M1-F1
#
_entry.id   AF-A0A4W5N5M1-F1
#
_cell.length_a   1.000
_cell.length_b   1.000
_cell.length_c   1.000
_cell.angle_alpha   90.00
_cell.angle_beta   90.00
_cell.angle_gamma   90.00
#
_symmetry.space_group_name_H-M   'P 1'
#
loop_
_entity.id
_entity.type
_entity.pdbx_description
1 polymer ?
#
loop_
_entity_poly.entity_id
_entity_poly.type
_entity_poly.pdbx_seq_one_letter_code
_entity_poly.pdbx_strand_id
1 'polypeptide(L)'
;MSCLCPARLPNRVDGTGFVVYDGAVFYNKERTRNLVKYDLRTRIKSGEAVVLNANYHDTSPYRWGGKSDIDLAVDENGLWVIYSTEANNGRIVVSQVNPYTLRFEGTWATSFDKRGASNAFMACGVLYAVRSVFQDDEGQTDRGGGGGGDMVLYAFDTSRGREVPVQIPFPNPYQYISSIDYNPRDNQLYVWNNYYVLRYPLQFRPPQPTKGPLSSLMTTVRSYTATVALTPVRPSASNPIGVINRSPDLRPITAMVPLTPRPPHRVPIAPGGSQGGKVGVCEGRVTRGVQWPPTPKGEMVERPCPKGSLGECVC
;
A
#
# COMPACT_ATOMS: atom_id res chain seq x y z
N MET A 1 -2.82 -14.06 15.61
CA MET A 1 -3.73 -13.03 16.13
C MET A 1 -3.58 -11.76 15.32
N SER A 2 -4.62 -11.38 14.59
CA SER A 2 -4.67 -10.14 13.81
C SER A 2 -5.76 -9.26 14.43
N CYS A 3 -5.37 -8.12 15.01
CA CYS A 3 -6.32 -7.16 15.57
C CYS A 3 -6.32 -5.89 14.72
N LEU A 4 -7.48 -5.54 14.17
CA LEU A 4 -7.63 -4.43 13.24
C LEU A 4 -8.68 -3.44 13.75
N CYS A 5 -8.31 -2.16 13.71
CA CYS A 5 -9.26 -1.06 13.83
C CYS A 5 -9.52 -0.53 12.43
N PRO A 6 -10.69 -0.83 11.82
CA PRO A 6 -11.03 -0.35 10.49
C PRO A 6 -11.09 1.18 10.49
N ALA A 7 -10.56 1.80 9.44
CA ALA A 7 -10.69 3.23 9.19
C ALA A 7 -11.88 3.44 8.25
N ARG A 8 -12.89 4.19 8.67
CA ARG A 8 -14.01 4.57 7.81
C ARG A 8 -13.61 5.78 6.99
N LEU A 9 -13.53 5.59 5.66
CA LEU A 9 -13.24 6.69 4.74
C LEU A 9 -14.45 7.63 4.62
N PRO A 10 -14.21 8.94 4.37
CA PRO A 10 -15.28 9.94 4.26
C PRO A 10 -16.05 9.84 2.93
N ASN A 11 -15.47 9.20 1.92
CA ASN A 11 -16.08 9.00 0.61
C ASN A 11 -15.89 7.55 0.15
N ARG A 12 -16.77 7.10 -0.75
CA ARG A 12 -16.59 5.84 -1.48
C ARG A 12 -15.38 5.94 -2.43
N VAL A 13 -14.83 4.78 -2.77
CA VAL A 13 -13.62 4.61 -3.57
C VAL A 13 -13.98 3.94 -4.88
N ASP A 14 -13.43 4.43 -5.99
CA ASP A 14 -13.46 3.76 -7.30
C ASP A 14 -12.14 3.03 -7.52
N GLY A 15 -12.23 1.80 -8.05
CA GLY A 15 -11.07 1.00 -8.42
C GLY A 15 -10.32 0.36 -7.25
N THR A 16 -9.16 -0.19 -7.59
CA THR A 16 -8.24 -0.89 -6.68
C THR A 16 -6.93 -0.14 -6.48
N GLY A 17 -6.75 1.02 -7.12
CA GLY A 17 -5.47 1.74 -7.17
C GLY A 17 -5.22 2.66 -5.99
N PHE A 18 -5.47 2.23 -4.76
CA PHE A 18 -5.17 3.04 -3.56
C PHE A 18 -3.76 2.74 -3.07
N VAL A 19 -3.08 3.76 -2.52
CA VAL A 19 -1.75 3.58 -1.92
C VAL A 19 -1.69 4.20 -0.54
N VAL A 20 -0.76 3.72 0.28
CA VAL A 20 -0.44 4.31 1.58
C VAL A 20 0.96 4.88 1.53
N TYR A 21 1.08 6.19 1.77
CA TYR A 21 2.35 6.90 1.78
C TYR A 21 2.43 7.80 3.01
N ASP A 22 3.50 7.65 3.80
CA ASP A 22 3.78 8.44 5.01
C ASP A 22 2.57 8.58 5.98
N GLY A 23 1.88 7.47 6.24
CA GLY A 23 0.74 7.42 7.16
C GLY A 23 -0.57 8.03 6.63
N ALA A 24 -0.62 8.42 5.35
CA ALA A 24 -1.84 8.83 4.67
C ALA A 24 -2.22 7.84 3.57
N VAL A 25 -3.52 7.61 3.38
CA VAL A 25 -4.08 6.88 2.24
C VAL A 25 -4.38 7.87 1.12
N PHE A 26 -4.02 7.49 -0.09
CA PHE A 26 -4.34 8.19 -1.31
C PHE A 26 -5.25 7.29 -2.14
N TYR A 27 -6.38 7.81 -2.61
CA TYR A 27 -7.36 7.02 -3.35
C TYR A 27 -8.18 7.87 -4.32
N ASN A 28 -8.69 7.24 -5.37
CA ASN A 28 -9.63 7.88 -6.28
C ASN A 28 -11.03 7.92 -5.66
N LYS A 29 -11.61 9.12 -5.58
CA LYS A 29 -12.96 9.33 -5.08
C LYS A 29 -13.99 8.89 -6.13
N GLU A 30 -14.97 8.10 -5.70
CA GLU A 30 -16.02 7.55 -6.56
C GLU A 30 -16.65 8.59 -7.48
N ARG A 31 -16.85 8.21 -8.76
CA ARG A 31 -17.47 9.03 -9.83
C ARG A 31 -16.80 10.38 -10.02
N THR A 32 -15.50 10.48 -9.72
CA THR A 32 -14.73 11.69 -9.96
C THR A 32 -13.33 11.37 -10.45
N ARG A 33 -12.68 12.35 -11.07
CA ARG A 33 -11.25 12.35 -11.36
C ARG A 33 -10.40 12.94 -10.23
N ASN A 34 -10.91 12.89 -9.00
CA ASN A 34 -10.27 13.53 -7.86
C ASN A 34 -9.48 12.49 -7.05
N LEU A 35 -8.26 12.88 -6.69
CA LEU A 35 -7.42 12.21 -5.74
C LEU A 35 -7.70 12.76 -4.34
N VAL A 36 -8.00 11.90 -3.38
CA VAL A 36 -8.18 12.29 -1.97
C VAL A 36 -7.01 11.79 -1.14
N LYS A 37 -6.49 12.66 -0.27
CA LYS A 37 -5.52 12.32 0.78
C LYS A 37 -6.21 12.27 2.12
N TYR A 38 -6.13 11.12 2.78
CA TYR A 38 -6.73 10.87 4.09
C TYR A 38 -5.67 10.42 5.10
N ASP A 39 -5.42 11.23 6.12
CA ASP A 39 -4.46 10.92 7.18
C ASP A 39 -5.06 9.85 8.12
N LEU A 40 -4.41 8.68 8.21
CA LEU A 40 -4.89 7.55 8.99
C LEU A 40 -4.78 7.77 10.50
N ARG A 41 -3.82 8.59 10.93
CA ARG A 41 -3.55 8.89 12.33
C ARG A 41 -4.57 9.90 12.85
N THR A 42 -4.77 10.99 12.12
CA THR A 42 -5.75 12.03 12.52
C THR A 42 -7.18 11.65 12.13
N ARG A 43 -7.35 10.73 11.17
CA ARG A 43 -8.64 10.32 10.59
C ARG A 43 -9.38 11.49 9.91
N ILE A 44 -8.63 12.40 9.30
CA ILE A 44 -9.14 13.60 8.64
C ILE A 44 -8.73 13.58 7.17
N LYS A 45 -9.63 14.05 6.32
CA LYS A 45 -9.29 14.36 4.93
C LYS A 45 -8.35 15.57 4.89
N SER A 46 -7.09 15.30 4.61
CA SER A 46 -6.03 16.32 4.61
C SER A 46 -5.88 17.03 3.26
N GLY A 47 -6.46 16.51 2.17
CA GLY A 47 -6.43 17.19 0.87
C GLY A 47 -7.27 16.50 -0.20
N GLU A 48 -7.54 17.23 -1.28
CA GLU A 48 -8.14 16.72 -2.51
C GLU A 48 -7.51 17.47 -3.68
N ALA A 49 -7.16 16.75 -4.75
CA ALA A 49 -6.63 17.32 -5.98
C ALA A 49 -7.34 16.72 -7.19
N VAL A 50 -7.50 17.54 -8.24
CA VAL A 50 -8.16 17.12 -9.48
C VAL A 50 -7.10 16.66 -10.47
N VAL A 51 -7.17 15.42 -10.94
CA VAL A 51 -6.32 14.94 -12.04
C VAL A 51 -6.89 15.51 -13.34
N LEU A 52 -6.19 16.45 -13.96
CA LEU A 52 -6.70 17.18 -15.13
C LEU A 52 -6.90 16.23 -16.32
N ASN A 53 -8.06 16.36 -16.97
CA ASN A 53 -8.46 15.60 -18.17
C ASN A 53 -8.47 14.07 -18.02
N ALA A 54 -8.33 13.55 -16.79
CA ALA A 54 -8.40 12.11 -16.57
C ALA A 54 -9.80 11.57 -16.82
N ASN A 55 -9.84 10.44 -17.51
CA ASN A 55 -11.01 9.58 -17.62
C ASN A 55 -11.24 8.88 -16.28
N TYR A 56 -12.49 8.64 -15.92
CA TYR A 56 -12.86 8.03 -14.64
C TYR A 56 -14.16 7.24 -14.75
N HIS A 57 -14.41 6.36 -13.78
CA HIS A 57 -15.66 5.61 -13.63
C HIS A 57 -16.02 4.70 -14.81
N ASP A 58 -15.16 3.71 -15.08
CA ASP A 58 -15.25 2.74 -16.19
C ASP A 58 -15.18 3.38 -17.60
N THR A 59 -14.70 4.63 -17.70
CA THR A 59 -14.43 5.27 -18.99
C THR A 59 -13.16 4.72 -19.62
N SER A 60 -12.10 4.50 -18.85
CA SER A 60 -10.84 3.89 -19.30
C SER A 60 -10.17 3.09 -18.18
N PRO A 61 -10.84 2.02 -17.70
CA PRO A 61 -10.29 1.14 -16.69
C PRO A 61 -9.21 0.22 -17.30
N TYR A 62 -8.54 -0.55 -16.46
CA TYR A 62 -7.77 -1.71 -16.92
C TYR A 62 -8.69 -2.77 -17.54
N ARG A 63 -8.08 -3.81 -18.14
CA ARG A 63 -8.78 -4.88 -18.87
C ARG A 63 -9.94 -5.52 -18.09
N TRP A 64 -9.79 -5.69 -16.78
CA TRP A 64 -10.82 -6.29 -15.92
C TRP A 64 -11.98 -5.34 -15.56
N GLY A 65 -11.86 -4.05 -15.87
CA GLY A 65 -12.85 -3.03 -15.53
C GLY A 65 -12.74 -2.59 -14.07
N GLY A 66 -13.89 -2.56 -13.38
CA GLY A 66 -13.93 -2.34 -11.94
C GLY A 66 -13.61 -0.93 -11.48
N LYS A 67 -13.89 0.08 -12.31
CA LYS A 67 -13.61 1.50 -12.05
C LYS A 67 -12.13 1.77 -11.77
N SER A 68 -11.24 0.96 -12.33
CA SER A 68 -9.79 1.04 -12.17
C SER A 68 -9.14 2.11 -13.07
N ASP A 69 -9.87 3.17 -13.38
CA ASP A 69 -9.47 4.22 -14.33
C ASP A 69 -8.24 5.00 -13.88
N ILE A 70 -8.17 5.30 -12.58
CA ILE A 70 -7.09 6.06 -11.95
C ILE A 70 -6.43 5.15 -10.93
N ASP A 71 -5.14 4.95 -11.12
CA ASP A 71 -4.31 4.04 -10.34
C ASP A 71 -3.13 4.81 -9.73
N LEU A 72 -2.90 4.65 -8.43
CA LEU A 72 -1.80 5.31 -7.75
C LEU A 72 -0.63 4.35 -7.60
N ALA A 73 0.59 4.88 -7.70
CA ALA A 73 1.79 4.09 -7.51
C ALA A 73 2.81 4.84 -6.65
N VAL A 74 3.64 4.09 -5.94
CA VAL A 74 4.75 4.62 -5.13
C VAL A 74 6.04 3.93 -5.55
N ASP A 75 7.09 4.71 -5.73
CA ASP A 75 8.43 4.20 -6.01
C ASP A 75 9.50 5.03 -5.29
N GLU A 76 10.77 4.84 -5.65
CA GLU A 76 11.93 5.57 -5.13
C GLU A 76 11.88 7.08 -5.39
N ASN A 77 11.15 7.51 -6.41
CA ASN A 77 11.04 8.91 -6.85
C ASN A 77 9.80 9.60 -6.27
N GLY A 78 8.88 8.85 -5.63
CA GLY A 78 7.78 9.41 -4.87
C GLY A 78 6.42 8.83 -5.24
N LEU A 79 5.41 9.69 -5.32
CA LEU A 79 4.03 9.33 -5.59
C LEU A 79 3.67 9.64 -7.05
N TRP A 80 2.98 8.69 -7.67
CA TRP A 80 2.58 8.74 -9.07
C TRP A 80 1.10 8.46 -9.22
N VAL A 81 0.53 8.97 -10.31
CA VAL A 81 -0.83 8.67 -10.74
C VAL A 81 -0.76 8.19 -12.18
N ILE A 82 -1.25 6.98 -12.41
CA ILE A 82 -1.37 6.30 -13.70
C ILE A 82 -2.85 6.39 -14.10
N TYR A 83 -3.12 7.01 -15.23
CA TYR A 83 -4.48 7.24 -15.72
C TYR A 83 -4.49 7.26 -17.25
N SER A 84 -5.58 7.67 -17.86
CA SER A 84 -5.65 7.91 -19.30
C SER A 84 -6.54 9.10 -19.59
N THR A 85 -6.38 9.68 -20.78
CA THR A 85 -7.17 10.83 -21.23
C THR A 85 -7.77 10.56 -22.61
N GLU A 86 -8.90 11.18 -22.90
CA GLU A 86 -9.45 11.18 -24.26
C GLU A 86 -8.48 11.83 -25.26
N ALA A 87 -7.78 12.89 -24.86
CA ALA A 87 -6.78 13.57 -25.68
C ALA A 87 -5.59 12.66 -26.08
N ASN A 88 -5.26 11.66 -25.26
CA ASN A 88 -4.26 10.63 -25.59
C ASN A 88 -4.90 9.34 -26.13
N ASN A 89 -6.12 9.41 -26.66
CA ASN A 89 -6.85 8.29 -27.26
C ASN A 89 -6.98 7.07 -26.33
N GLY A 90 -7.19 7.27 -25.02
CA GLY A 90 -7.32 6.18 -24.04
C GLY A 90 -5.99 5.50 -23.65
N ARG A 91 -4.87 5.97 -24.19
CA ARG A 91 -3.53 5.50 -23.81
C ARG A 91 -3.12 6.04 -22.45
N ILE A 92 -2.25 5.29 -21.78
CA ILE A 92 -1.78 5.60 -20.43
C ILE A 92 -1.07 6.95 -20.42
N VAL A 93 -1.40 7.75 -19.41
CA VAL A 93 -0.72 8.99 -19.04
C VAL A 93 -0.28 8.80 -17.59
N VAL A 94 0.95 9.15 -17.29
CA VAL A 94 1.49 9.11 -15.93
C VAL A 94 1.83 10.52 -15.48
N SER A 95 1.50 10.86 -14.24
CA SER A 95 1.90 12.11 -13.62
C SER A 95 2.54 11.90 -12.26
N GLN A 96 3.58 12.68 -11.99
CA GLN A 96 4.19 12.74 -10.66
C GLN A 96 3.40 13.70 -9.78
N VAL A 97 3.13 13.29 -8.55
CA VAL A 97 2.32 14.06 -7.59
C VAL A 97 3.12 14.27 -6.31
N ASN A 98 3.18 15.52 -5.87
CA ASN A 98 3.75 15.84 -4.57
C ASN A 98 2.82 15.31 -3.45
N PRO A 99 3.27 14.38 -2.59
CA PRO A 99 2.40 13.77 -1.59
C PRO A 99 1.97 14.73 -0.46
N TYR A 100 2.66 15.88 -0.32
CA TYR A 100 2.36 16.87 0.72
C TYR A 100 1.43 17.97 0.22
N THR A 101 1.66 18.48 -0.99
CA THR A 101 0.87 19.59 -1.56
C THR A 101 -0.22 19.14 -2.53
N LEU A 102 -0.20 17.87 -2.96
CA LEU A 102 -1.06 17.30 -4.01
C LEU A 102 -0.96 18.03 -5.35
N ARG A 103 0.15 18.71 -5.60
CA ARG A 103 0.44 19.35 -6.89
C ARG A 103 1.07 18.35 -7.84
N PHE A 104 0.70 18.44 -9.11
CA PHE A 104 1.31 17.66 -10.19
C PHE A 104 2.62 18.32 -10.62
N GLU A 105 3.72 17.56 -10.60
CA GLU A 105 5.08 18.06 -10.84
C GLU A 105 5.56 17.77 -12.28
N GLY A 106 5.00 16.73 -12.91
CA GLY A 106 5.26 16.38 -14.30
C GLY A 106 4.20 15.43 -14.84
N THR A 107 3.99 15.44 -16.16
CA THR A 107 3.03 14.59 -16.85
C THR A 107 3.64 14.06 -18.14
N TRP A 108 3.53 12.76 -18.37
CA TRP A 108 4.07 12.07 -19.53
C TRP A 108 2.97 11.24 -20.22
N ALA A 109 2.76 11.51 -21.50
CA ALA A 109 1.88 10.71 -22.34
C ALA A 109 2.63 9.50 -22.90
N THR A 110 2.05 8.31 -22.78
CA THR A 110 2.61 7.06 -23.29
C THR A 110 1.85 6.59 -24.54
N SER A 111 2.36 5.57 -25.22
CA SER A 111 1.70 4.99 -26.40
C SER A 111 0.82 3.76 -26.11
N PHE A 112 0.85 3.25 -24.87
CA PHE A 112 0.19 2.00 -24.51
C PHE A 112 -1.27 2.19 -24.14
N ASP A 113 -2.18 1.40 -24.73
CA ASP A 113 -3.60 1.46 -24.42
C ASP A 113 -3.91 0.94 -23.01
N LYS A 114 -4.65 1.72 -22.21
CA LYS A 114 -4.90 1.37 -20.81
C LYS A 114 -5.85 0.18 -20.66
N ARG A 115 -6.84 0.04 -21.56
CA ARG A 115 -7.76 -1.11 -21.56
C ARG A 115 -7.07 -2.40 -22.02
N GLY A 116 -6.00 -2.29 -22.79
CA GLY A 116 -5.11 -3.40 -23.14
C GLY A 116 -4.19 -3.87 -22.00
N ALA A 117 -3.98 -3.05 -20.96
CA ALA A 117 -3.23 -3.42 -19.76
C ALA A 117 -4.12 -4.16 -18.75
N SER A 118 -3.61 -5.24 -18.17
CA SER A 118 -4.23 -5.88 -17.00
C SER A 118 -4.00 -5.05 -15.74
N ASN A 119 -2.80 -4.48 -15.60
CA ASN A 119 -2.42 -3.55 -14.55
C ASN A 119 -1.09 -2.85 -14.92
N ALA A 120 -0.65 -1.87 -14.13
CA ALA A 120 0.64 -1.23 -14.31
C ALA A 120 1.23 -0.77 -12.97
N PHE A 121 2.56 -0.66 -12.88
CA PHE A 121 3.24 -0.18 -11.67
C PHE A 121 4.44 0.72 -12.04
N MET A 122 4.89 1.52 -11.08
CA MET A 122 6.10 2.34 -11.19
C MET A 122 7.24 1.73 -10.39
N ALA A 123 8.46 1.74 -10.95
CA ALA A 123 9.69 1.45 -10.20
C ALA A 123 10.83 2.29 -10.79
N CYS A 124 11.62 2.95 -9.93
CA CYS A 124 12.74 3.81 -10.32
C CYS A 124 12.39 4.89 -11.37
N GLY A 125 11.16 5.43 -11.36
CA GLY A 125 10.67 6.40 -12.35
C GLY A 125 10.34 5.78 -13.72
N VAL A 126 10.26 4.45 -13.82
CA VAL A 126 9.86 3.73 -15.04
C VAL A 126 8.49 3.10 -14.82
N LEU A 127 7.56 3.38 -15.72
CA LEU A 127 6.25 2.72 -15.78
C LEU A 127 6.44 1.34 -16.40
N TYR A 128 5.82 0.30 -15.83
CA TYR A 128 5.75 -1.04 -16.38
C TYR A 128 4.28 -1.46 -16.52
N ALA A 129 3.83 -1.74 -17.75
CA ALA A 129 2.48 -2.23 -18.00
C ALA A 129 2.47 -3.75 -18.23
N VAL A 130 1.59 -4.43 -17.52
CA VAL A 130 1.42 -5.88 -17.55
C VAL A 130 0.24 -6.22 -18.44
N ARG A 131 0.44 -7.19 -19.34
CA ARG A 131 -0.62 -7.83 -20.11
C ARG A 131 -0.71 -9.28 -19.67
N SER A 132 -1.92 -9.72 -19.34
CA SER A 132 -2.19 -11.06 -18.85
C SER A 132 -3.47 -11.61 -19.47
N VAL A 133 -3.60 -12.93 -19.45
CA VAL A 133 -4.82 -13.63 -19.87
C VAL A 133 -5.82 -13.64 -18.71
N PHE A 134 -7.10 -13.44 -19.03
CA PHE A 134 -8.20 -13.56 -18.07
C PHE A 134 -8.99 -14.86 -18.28
N GLN A 135 -9.68 -15.36 -17.25
CA GLN A 135 -10.45 -16.63 -17.33
C GLN A 135 -11.46 -16.65 -18.49
N ASP A 136 -12.09 -15.51 -18.81
CA ASP A 136 -13.07 -15.42 -19.90
C ASP A 136 -12.43 -15.48 -21.30
N ASP A 137 -11.09 -15.42 -21.40
CA ASP A 137 -10.34 -15.47 -22.67
C ASP A 137 -10.06 -16.93 -23.12
N GLU A 138 -10.66 -17.96 -22.49
CA GLU A 138 -10.44 -19.41 -22.74
C GLU A 138 -10.65 -19.89 -24.19
N GLY A 139 -11.12 -19.04 -25.11
CA GLY A 139 -11.22 -19.35 -26.55
C GLY A 139 -10.12 -18.76 -27.43
N GLN A 140 -9.23 -17.89 -26.91
CA GLN A 140 -8.29 -17.10 -27.70
C GLN A 140 -6.87 -17.70 -27.73
N THR A 141 -6.53 -18.61 -26.81
CA THR A 141 -5.22 -19.25 -26.69
C THR A 141 -4.97 -20.36 -27.73
N ASP A 142 -6.03 -20.97 -28.29
CA ASP A 142 -5.92 -22.12 -29.21
C ASP A 142 -6.16 -21.78 -30.70
N ARG A 143 -6.51 -20.54 -31.05
CA ARG A 143 -6.80 -20.15 -32.45
C ARG A 143 -5.76 -19.21 -33.04
N GLY A 144 -4.55 -19.73 -33.24
CA GLY A 144 -3.53 -19.17 -34.12
C GLY A 144 -2.30 -18.68 -33.36
N GLY A 145 -1.20 -19.42 -33.50
CA GLY A 145 0.07 -19.16 -32.83
C GLY A 145 0.52 -17.70 -32.92
N GLY A 146 0.66 -17.06 -31.75
CA GLY A 146 0.99 -15.64 -31.66
C GLY A 146 1.14 -15.10 -30.23
N GLY A 147 1.92 -15.76 -29.37
CA GLY A 147 2.75 -15.09 -28.36
C GLY A 147 2.12 -14.12 -27.35
N GLY A 148 0.84 -14.22 -27.00
CA GLY A 148 0.18 -13.37 -26.00
C GLY A 148 0.26 -13.93 -24.57
N GLY A 149 1.45 -14.23 -24.07
CA GLY A 149 1.62 -14.75 -22.70
C GLY A 149 1.46 -13.66 -21.63
N ASP A 150 1.38 -14.09 -20.37
CA ASP A 150 1.43 -13.18 -19.21
C ASP A 150 2.80 -12.53 -19.12
N MET A 151 2.89 -11.25 -19.48
CA MET A 151 4.16 -10.54 -19.62
C MET A 151 4.04 -9.05 -19.29
N VAL A 152 5.13 -8.49 -18.77
CA VAL A 152 5.39 -7.06 -18.83
C VAL A 152 5.82 -6.73 -20.26
N LEU A 153 4.95 -6.08 -21.02
CA LEU A 153 5.09 -5.89 -22.47
C LEU A 153 5.46 -4.45 -22.84
N TYR A 154 5.27 -3.51 -21.90
CA TYR A 154 5.53 -2.09 -22.14
C TYR A 154 6.24 -1.48 -20.94
N ALA A 155 7.25 -0.66 -21.22
CA ALA A 155 7.88 0.17 -20.21
C ALA A 155 8.15 1.59 -20.73
N PHE A 156 8.00 2.59 -19.86
CA PHE A 156 8.21 4.00 -20.20
C PHE A 156 9.07 4.68 -19.14
N ASP A 157 10.23 5.19 -19.54
CA ASP A 157 11.18 5.88 -18.66
C ASP A 157 10.84 7.39 -18.62
N THR A 158 10.34 7.86 -17.48
CA THR A 158 9.93 9.26 -17.29
C THR A 158 11.11 10.24 -17.29
N SER A 159 12.31 9.78 -16.89
CA SER A 159 13.51 10.62 -16.86
C SER A 159 14.01 10.95 -18.27
N ARG A 160 13.79 10.02 -19.22
CA ARG A 160 14.17 10.18 -20.62
C ARG A 160 13.00 10.54 -21.53
N GLY A 161 11.77 10.46 -21.02
CA GLY A 161 10.55 10.68 -21.78
C GLY A 161 10.38 9.72 -22.96
N ARG A 162 10.85 8.47 -22.82
CA ARG A 162 10.83 7.49 -23.92
C ARG A 162 10.56 6.07 -23.46
N GLU A 163 10.11 5.26 -24.40
CA GLU A 163 9.84 3.85 -24.20
C GLU A 163 11.12 3.04 -24.04
N VAL A 164 11.03 1.98 -23.24
CA VAL A 164 12.09 1.02 -23.00
C VAL A 164 11.62 -0.35 -23.50
N PRO A 165 12.36 -1.00 -24.40
CA PRO A 165 12.05 -2.34 -24.83
C PRO A 165 12.06 -3.30 -23.64
N VAL A 166 10.94 -3.99 -23.42
CA VAL A 166 10.77 -4.94 -22.31
C VAL A 166 9.92 -6.12 -22.73
N GLN A 167 10.34 -7.33 -22.34
CA GLN A 167 9.54 -8.54 -22.40
C GLN A 167 9.94 -9.39 -21.19
N ILE A 168 9.21 -9.22 -20.09
CA ILE A 168 9.49 -9.94 -18.84
C ILE A 168 8.29 -10.86 -18.55
N PRO A 169 8.48 -12.18 -18.43
CA PRO A 169 7.40 -13.08 -18.02
C PRO A 169 6.81 -12.67 -16.67
N PHE A 170 5.48 -12.65 -16.58
CA PHE A 170 4.76 -12.26 -15.37
C PHE A 170 3.92 -13.43 -14.85
N PRO A 171 4.09 -13.89 -13.59
CA PRO A 171 3.30 -15.01 -13.07
C PRO A 171 1.82 -14.65 -12.85
N ASN A 172 0.91 -15.38 -13.52
CA ASN A 172 -0.53 -15.23 -13.39
C ASN A 172 -1.25 -16.58 -13.16
N PRO A 173 -1.03 -17.24 -12.01
CA PRO A 173 -1.58 -18.57 -11.76
C PRO A 173 -3.11 -18.61 -11.63
N TYR A 174 -3.78 -17.47 -11.36
CA TYR A 174 -5.23 -17.43 -11.11
C TYR A 174 -6.03 -16.62 -12.12
N GLN A 175 -5.39 -16.13 -13.19
CA GLN A 175 -6.02 -15.56 -14.38
C GLN A 175 -7.07 -14.45 -14.12
N TYR A 176 -6.91 -13.68 -13.04
CA TYR A 176 -7.74 -12.50 -12.77
C TYR A 176 -6.98 -11.47 -11.92
N ILE A 177 -6.05 -10.76 -12.54
CA ILE A 177 -5.25 -9.73 -11.86
C ILE A 177 -6.09 -8.47 -11.68
N SER A 178 -6.28 -8.04 -10.43
CA SER A 178 -7.08 -6.85 -10.08
C SER A 178 -6.23 -5.66 -9.58
N SER A 179 -5.05 -5.91 -9.03
CA SER A 179 -4.09 -4.86 -8.60
C SER A 179 -2.65 -5.43 -8.63
N ILE A 180 -1.69 -4.58 -9.00
CA ILE A 180 -0.24 -4.82 -8.89
C ILE A 180 0.40 -3.54 -8.34
N ASP A 181 0.87 -3.56 -7.10
CA ASP A 181 1.48 -2.41 -6.44
C ASP A 181 2.95 -2.68 -6.09
N TYR A 182 3.84 -1.79 -6.48
CA TYR A 182 5.26 -1.86 -6.11
C TYR A 182 5.52 -1.21 -4.75
N ASN A 183 6.41 -1.80 -3.96
CA ASN A 183 6.91 -1.22 -2.72
C ASN A 183 8.43 -0.99 -2.81
N PRO A 184 8.90 0.28 -2.81
CA PRO A 184 10.32 0.58 -2.87
C PRO A 184 11.10 0.21 -1.60
N ARG A 185 10.41 -0.07 -0.47
CA ARG A 185 11.06 -0.42 0.80
C ARG A 185 11.63 -1.83 0.81
N ASP A 186 10.94 -2.77 0.19
CA ASP A 186 11.32 -4.19 0.17
C ASP A 186 11.48 -4.76 -1.25
N ASN A 187 11.30 -3.92 -2.26
CA ASN A 187 11.45 -4.24 -3.67
C ASN A 187 10.55 -5.41 -4.11
N GLN A 188 9.30 -5.41 -3.64
CA GLN A 188 8.31 -6.45 -3.96
C GLN A 188 7.08 -5.86 -4.66
N LEU A 189 6.46 -6.68 -5.50
CA LEU A 189 5.11 -6.44 -5.99
C LEU A 189 4.09 -7.10 -5.07
N TYR A 190 3.09 -6.34 -4.67
CA TYR A 190 1.89 -6.80 -3.99
C TYR A 190 0.81 -6.98 -5.03
N VAL A 191 0.35 -8.22 -5.20
CA VAL A 191 -0.55 -8.57 -6.30
C VAL A 191 -1.84 -9.14 -5.74
N TRP A 192 -2.97 -8.62 -6.21
CA TRP A 192 -4.28 -9.21 -5.99
C TRP A 192 -4.71 -9.99 -7.23
N ASN A 193 -4.81 -11.31 -7.13
CA ASN A 193 -5.17 -12.17 -8.25
C ASN A 193 -6.24 -13.17 -7.83
N ASN A 194 -7.47 -13.02 -8.34
CA ASN A 194 -8.63 -13.88 -8.08
C ASN A 194 -8.76 -14.32 -6.61
N TYR A 195 -8.97 -13.37 -5.69
CA TYR A 195 -9.07 -13.58 -4.23
C TYR A 195 -7.76 -13.93 -3.50
N TYR A 196 -6.67 -14.23 -4.22
CA TYR A 196 -5.37 -14.48 -3.62
C TYR A 196 -4.53 -13.21 -3.52
N VAL A 197 -3.95 -12.99 -2.35
CA VAL A 197 -2.97 -11.92 -2.11
C VAL A 197 -1.57 -12.53 -2.23
N LEU A 198 -0.82 -12.10 -3.23
CA LEU A 198 0.49 -12.63 -3.59
C LEU A 198 1.58 -11.58 -3.42
N ARG A 199 2.81 -12.04 -3.27
CA ARG A 199 4.02 -11.20 -3.25
C ARG A 199 5.03 -11.73 -4.22
N TYR A 200 5.51 -10.88 -5.13
CA TYR A 200 6.56 -11.24 -6.07
C TYR A 200 7.82 -10.42 -5.78
N PRO A 201 8.95 -11.06 -5.41
CA PRO A 201 10.20 -10.34 -5.24
C PRO A 201 10.73 -9.88 -6.60
N LEU A 202 11.21 -8.64 -6.68
CA LEU A 202 11.84 -8.11 -7.89
C LEU A 202 13.36 -8.21 -7.81
N GLN A 203 13.97 -8.43 -8.96
CA GLN A 203 15.43 -8.37 -9.13
C GLN A 203 15.75 -7.35 -10.21
N PHE A 204 16.36 -6.24 -9.80
CA PHE A 204 16.84 -5.23 -10.73
C PHE A 204 18.24 -5.61 -11.20
N ARG A 205 18.43 -5.66 -12.52
CA ARG A 205 19.78 -5.79 -13.08
C ARG A 205 20.45 -4.40 -13.06
N PRO A 206 21.72 -4.29 -12.65
CA PRO A 206 22.46 -3.05 -12.80
C PRO A 206 22.44 -2.61 -14.27
N PRO A 207 22.37 -1.30 -14.55
CA PRO A 207 22.49 -0.80 -15.92
C PRO A 207 23.81 -1.32 -16.50
N GLN A 208 23.74 -1.96 -17.68
CA GLN A 208 24.96 -2.46 -18.32
C GLN A 208 25.94 -1.30 -18.51
N PRO A 209 27.22 -1.45 -18.10
CA PRO A 209 28.23 -0.47 -18.45
C PRO A 209 28.27 -0.38 -19.98
N THR A 210 28.04 0.81 -20.51
CA THR A 210 28.10 1.10 -21.94
C THR A 210 29.45 0.64 -22.46
N LYS A 211 29.46 -0.39 -23.30
CA LYS A 211 30.65 -0.81 -24.05
C LYS A 211 30.95 0.24 -25.14
N GLY A 212 31.44 1.41 -24.72
CA GLY A 212 32.15 2.34 -25.58
C GLY A 212 33.65 2.02 -25.57
N PRO A 213 34.40 2.23 -26.67
CA PRO A 213 35.83 1.97 -26.68
C PRO A 213 36.53 2.98 -25.75
N LEU A 214 37.24 2.44 -24.76
CA LEU A 214 38.27 3.05 -23.90
C LEU A 214 38.38 4.59 -23.92
N SER A 215 37.90 5.23 -22.85
CA SER A 215 38.57 6.40 -22.31
C SER A 215 38.73 6.23 -20.81
N SER A 216 39.99 6.15 -20.39
CA SER A 216 40.43 6.11 -19.01
C SER A 216 40.00 7.38 -18.28
N LEU A 217 39.05 7.28 -17.35
CA LEU A 217 39.13 8.06 -16.13
C LEU A 217 39.10 7.09 -14.96
N MET A 218 40.23 7.00 -14.26
CA MET A 218 40.26 6.43 -12.93
C MET A 218 39.35 7.25 -12.04
N THR A 219 38.18 6.71 -11.70
CA THR A 219 37.41 7.22 -10.58
C THR A 219 38.09 6.72 -9.31
N THR A 220 38.89 7.57 -8.68
CA THR A 220 39.33 7.38 -7.30
C THR A 220 38.08 7.17 -6.43
N VAL A 221 37.83 5.92 -6.04
CA VAL A 221 36.87 5.62 -4.99
C VAL A 221 37.47 6.14 -3.68
N ARG A 222 37.03 7.32 -3.25
CA ARG A 222 37.33 7.81 -1.91
C ARG A 222 36.45 7.04 -0.95
N SER A 223 36.99 5.96 -0.39
CA SER A 223 36.41 5.22 0.72
C SER A 223 36.36 6.13 1.95
N TYR A 224 35.18 6.62 2.30
CA TYR A 224 34.95 7.21 3.61
C TYR A 224 34.63 6.06 4.58
N THR A 225 35.66 5.54 5.25
CA THR A 225 35.45 4.82 6.50
C THR A 225 35.14 5.86 7.57
N ALA A 226 33.85 6.01 7.91
CA ALA A 226 33.44 6.81 9.05
C ALA A 226 33.79 6.05 10.34
N THR A 227 34.92 6.37 10.94
CA THR A 227 35.27 5.93 12.29
C THR A 227 34.47 6.76 13.29
N VAL A 228 33.46 6.17 13.93
CA VAL A 228 32.74 6.81 15.05
C VAL A 228 33.66 6.77 16.27
N ALA A 229 34.29 7.89 16.58
CA ALA A 229 35.03 8.07 17.83
C ALA A 229 34.03 8.39 18.96
N LEU A 230 33.89 7.47 19.93
CA LEU A 230 33.18 7.72 21.17
C LEU A 230 34.11 8.44 22.14
N THR A 231 33.87 9.72 22.40
CA THR A 231 34.53 10.47 23.49
C THR A 231 33.65 10.45 24.74
N PRO A 232 34.20 10.14 25.94
CA PRO A 232 33.44 10.19 27.18
C PRO A 232 33.32 11.62 27.68
N VAL A 233 32.09 12.09 27.90
CA VAL A 233 31.80 13.40 28.51
C VAL A 233 31.76 13.24 30.03
N ARG A 234 32.58 14.03 30.73
CA ARG A 234 32.68 14.11 32.19
C ARG A 234 31.64 15.12 32.73
N PRO A 235 30.97 14.87 33.87
CA PRO A 235 30.01 15.81 34.43
C PRO A 235 30.69 16.84 35.32
N SER A 236 30.30 18.11 35.19
CA SER A 236 30.60 19.17 36.17
C SER A 236 29.31 19.62 36.84
N ALA A 237 29.35 19.63 38.17
CA ALA A 237 28.27 19.98 39.08
C ALA A 237 28.27 21.49 39.42
N SER A 238 27.08 22.05 39.63
CA SER A 238 26.84 23.11 40.62
C SER A 238 25.33 23.28 40.90
N ASN A 239 24.95 23.02 42.15
CA ASN A 239 23.66 23.15 42.84
C ASN A 239 23.33 24.63 43.23
N PRO A 240 22.28 24.96 44.01
CA PRO A 240 20.83 24.59 44.03
C PRO A 240 19.89 25.84 44.20
N ILE A 241 18.62 25.60 44.59
CA ILE A 241 17.55 26.51 45.10
C ILE A 241 16.50 26.89 44.02
N GLY A 242 15.19 26.72 44.18
CA GLY A 242 14.37 26.33 45.33
C GLY A 242 12.91 26.03 44.94
N VAL A 243 12.20 25.44 45.90
CA VAL A 243 10.80 25.00 45.92
C VAL A 243 9.83 26.18 45.75
N ILE A 244 8.76 26.02 44.97
CA ILE A 244 7.40 26.53 45.27
C ILE A 244 6.38 25.59 44.60
N ASN A 245 5.58 24.92 45.43
CA ASN A 245 4.32 24.28 45.09
C ASN A 245 3.30 25.32 44.60
N ARG A 246 2.50 24.98 43.58
CA ARG A 246 1.07 25.37 43.47
C ARG A 246 0.36 24.60 42.36
N SER A 247 -0.47 23.64 42.78
CA SER A 247 -1.56 23.04 42.01
C SER A 247 -2.68 24.06 41.77
N PRO A 248 -3.58 23.79 40.80
CA PRO A 248 -4.96 23.60 41.22
C PRO A 248 -5.62 22.34 40.64
N ASP A 249 -6.25 21.63 41.56
CA ASP A 249 -7.38 20.70 41.47
C ASP A 249 -7.99 20.36 40.10
N LEU A 250 -7.79 19.11 39.67
CA LEU A 250 -8.78 18.39 38.86
C LEU A 250 -9.01 16.99 39.45
N ARG A 251 -10.25 16.81 39.89
CA ARG A 251 -10.86 15.67 40.58
C ARG A 251 -10.59 14.34 39.85
N PRO A 252 -10.41 13.21 40.55
CA PRO A 252 -10.41 11.92 39.89
C PRO A 252 -11.82 11.59 39.42
N ILE A 253 -12.04 11.56 38.10
CA ILE A 253 -13.21 10.91 37.52
C ILE A 253 -12.93 9.42 37.58
N THR A 254 -13.48 8.77 38.61
CA THR A 254 -13.65 7.33 38.67
C THR A 254 -14.43 6.91 37.42
N ALA A 255 -13.75 6.32 36.43
CA ALA A 255 -14.42 5.66 35.32
C ALA A 255 -15.26 4.54 35.91
N MET A 256 -16.59 4.70 35.87
CA MET A 256 -17.51 3.63 36.24
C MET A 256 -17.24 2.44 35.32
N VAL A 257 -16.86 1.32 35.93
CA VAL A 257 -16.77 0.01 35.29
C VAL A 257 -18.13 -0.27 34.64
N PRO A 258 -18.21 -0.50 33.31
CA PRO A 258 -19.45 -0.96 32.71
C PRO A 258 -19.77 -2.35 33.27
N LEU A 259 -20.91 -2.47 33.94
CA LEU A 259 -21.47 -3.76 34.34
C LEU A 259 -21.75 -4.57 33.07
N THR A 260 -20.91 -5.57 32.79
CA THR A 260 -21.21 -6.61 31.81
C THR A 260 -22.42 -7.41 32.29
N PRO A 261 -23.49 -7.60 31.47
CA PRO A 261 -24.49 -8.61 31.76
C PRO A 261 -23.81 -9.97 31.86
N ARG A 262 -24.01 -10.68 32.98
CA ARG A 262 -23.59 -12.08 33.13
C ARG A 262 -24.27 -12.92 32.05
N PRO A 263 -23.54 -13.75 31.28
CA PRO A 263 -24.19 -14.81 30.51
C PRO A 263 -24.85 -15.81 31.49
N PRO A 264 -25.95 -16.47 31.09
CA PRO A 264 -26.68 -17.38 31.98
C PRO A 264 -25.78 -18.54 32.41
N HIS A 265 -25.84 -18.85 33.71
CA HIS A 265 -25.19 -20.00 34.32
C HIS A 265 -25.52 -21.27 33.52
N ARG A 266 -24.52 -21.89 32.89
CA ARG A 266 -24.61 -23.31 32.51
C ARG A 266 -24.27 -24.15 33.73
N VAL A 267 -25.18 -25.07 34.04
CA VAL A 267 -25.09 -26.10 35.08
C VAL A 267 -23.84 -26.97 34.82
N PRO A 268 -23.05 -27.37 35.84
CA PRO A 268 -21.94 -28.29 35.63
C PRO A 268 -22.45 -29.71 35.39
N ILE A 269 -22.09 -30.31 34.26
CA ILE A 269 -22.17 -31.76 34.08
C ILE A 269 -20.82 -32.36 34.53
N ALA A 270 -20.92 -33.49 35.25
CA ALA A 270 -19.87 -34.18 35.99
C ALA A 270 -18.59 -34.54 35.18
N PRO A 271 -17.45 -34.79 35.86
CA PRO A 271 -16.17 -35.00 35.20
C PRO A 271 -15.99 -36.45 34.75
N GLY A 272 -15.66 -36.66 33.48
CA GLY A 272 -15.23 -37.95 32.97
C GLY A 272 -14.63 -37.85 31.57
N GLY A 273 -13.37 -38.23 31.43
CA GLY A 273 -12.78 -38.61 30.14
C GLY A 273 -11.83 -37.60 29.51
N SER A 274 -10.54 -37.87 29.69
CA SER A 274 -9.38 -37.32 28.97
C SER A 274 -9.59 -37.17 27.45
N GLN A 275 -9.23 -36.01 26.90
CA GLN A 275 -8.32 -35.90 25.77
C GLN A 275 -7.87 -34.43 25.59
N GLY A 276 -6.55 -34.23 25.61
CA GLY A 276 -5.94 -32.92 25.45
C GLY A 276 -6.10 -32.38 24.05
N GLY A 277 -7.02 -31.42 23.88
CA GLY A 277 -6.92 -30.40 22.85
C GLY A 277 -6.56 -29.10 23.55
N LYS A 278 -5.29 -28.67 23.51
CA LYS A 278 -4.95 -27.29 23.86
C LYS A 278 -5.70 -26.42 22.85
N VAL A 279 -6.87 -25.90 23.25
CA VAL A 279 -7.51 -24.78 22.55
C VAL A 279 -6.44 -23.69 22.52
N GLY A 280 -5.88 -23.46 21.34
CA GLY A 280 -4.79 -22.50 21.18
C GLY A 280 -5.35 -21.13 21.51
N VAL A 281 -5.04 -20.62 22.71
CA VAL A 281 -5.40 -19.26 23.10
C VAL A 281 -4.29 -18.36 22.56
N CYS A 282 -4.64 -17.38 21.73
CA CYS A 282 -3.71 -16.33 21.38
C CYS A 282 -3.53 -15.40 22.60
N GLU A 283 -2.30 -15.07 22.94
CA GLU A 283 -2.01 -14.13 24.02
C GLU A 283 -2.55 -12.73 23.73
N GLY A 284 -3.01 -12.05 24.78
CA GLY A 284 -3.51 -10.68 24.67
C GLY A 284 -2.41 -9.71 24.26
N ARG A 285 -2.75 -8.72 23.43
CA ARG A 285 -1.79 -7.74 22.92
C ARG A 285 -2.39 -6.34 22.90
N VAL A 286 -1.55 -5.32 23.06
CA VAL A 286 -1.94 -3.93 22.78
C VAL A 286 -1.65 -3.60 21.32
N THR A 287 -2.70 -3.20 20.60
CA THR A 287 -2.57 -2.76 19.20
C THR A 287 -3.29 -1.43 19.03
N ARG A 288 -2.59 -0.41 18.53
CA ARG A 288 -3.13 0.96 18.31
C ARG A 288 -3.80 1.56 19.55
N GLY A 289 -3.23 1.33 20.74
CA GLY A 289 -3.76 1.83 22.02
C GLY A 289 -5.00 1.09 22.54
N VAL A 290 -5.42 0.00 21.87
CA VAL A 290 -6.51 -0.87 22.32
C VAL A 290 -5.92 -2.13 22.93
N GLN A 291 -6.33 -2.45 24.17
CA GLN A 291 -5.97 -3.69 24.84
C GLN A 291 -6.87 -4.82 24.33
N TRP A 292 -6.28 -5.80 23.66
CA TRP A 292 -6.97 -7.02 23.23
C TRP A 292 -6.74 -8.12 24.26
N PRO A 293 -7.79 -8.73 24.81
CA PRO A 293 -7.65 -9.85 25.74
C PRO A 293 -7.11 -11.08 24.99
N PRO A 294 -6.63 -12.11 25.71
CA PRO A 294 -6.38 -13.40 25.10
C PRO A 294 -7.66 -13.96 24.48
N THR A 295 -7.59 -14.44 23.24
CA THR A 295 -8.76 -14.93 22.49
C THR A 295 -8.54 -16.38 22.05
N PRO A 296 -9.51 -17.28 22.27
CA PRO A 296 -9.47 -18.63 21.71
C PRO A 296 -9.42 -18.61 20.17
N LYS A 297 -8.67 -19.53 19.56
CA LYS A 297 -8.63 -19.69 18.11
C LYS A 297 -10.03 -19.96 17.55
N GLY A 298 -10.48 -19.15 16.61
CA GLY A 298 -11.81 -19.20 15.99
C GLY A 298 -12.85 -18.26 16.62
N GLU A 299 -12.57 -17.60 17.74
CA GLU A 299 -13.48 -16.58 18.31
C GLU A 299 -13.10 -15.17 17.84
N MET A 300 -14.14 -14.37 17.57
CA MET A 300 -13.99 -12.95 17.23
C MET A 300 -14.27 -12.10 18.48
N VAL A 301 -13.37 -11.17 18.77
CA VAL A 301 -13.55 -10.21 19.87
C VAL A 301 -13.63 -8.81 19.29
N GLU A 302 -14.73 -8.11 19.59
CA GLU A 302 -14.90 -6.71 19.25
C GLU A 302 -14.41 -5.81 20.38
N ARG A 303 -13.69 -4.74 20.04
CA ARG A 303 -13.33 -3.68 20.99
C ARG A 303 -13.59 -2.29 20.40
N PRO A 304 -14.04 -1.33 21.21
CA PRO A 304 -14.11 0.05 20.79
C PRO A 304 -12.69 0.57 20.50
N CYS A 305 -12.47 0.98 19.26
CA CYS A 305 -11.27 1.68 18.85
C CYS A 305 -11.38 3.18 19.17
N PRO A 306 -10.23 3.88 19.27
CA PRO A 306 -10.22 5.33 19.40
C PRO A 306 -11.08 5.99 18.32
N LYS A 307 -11.92 6.97 18.73
CA LYS A 307 -12.89 7.70 17.90
C LYS A 307 -14.14 6.91 17.45
N GLY A 308 -14.58 5.92 18.24
CA GLY A 308 -15.94 5.38 18.16
C GLY A 308 -16.22 4.33 17.07
N SER A 309 -15.18 3.79 16.41
CA SER A 309 -15.31 2.62 15.53
C SER A 309 -15.14 1.32 16.33
N LEU A 310 -15.79 0.23 15.92
CA LEU A 310 -15.50 -1.11 16.43
C LEU A 310 -14.29 -1.67 15.69
N GLY A 311 -13.36 -2.28 16.42
CA GLY A 311 -12.31 -3.12 15.85
C GLY A 311 -12.58 -4.57 16.16
N GLU A 312 -12.05 -5.44 15.34
CA GLU A 312 -12.18 -6.89 15.48
C GLU A 312 -10.80 -7.49 15.68
N CYS A 313 -10.74 -8.52 16.52
CA CYS A 313 -9.57 -9.36 16.62
C CYS A 313 -9.92 -10.83 16.44
N VAL A 314 -9.15 -11.49 15.57
CA VAL A 314 -9.30 -12.91 15.26
C VAL A 314 -7.98 -13.64 15.55
N CYS A 315 -8.13 -14.76 16.24
CA CYS A 315 -7.14 -15.82 16.41
C CYS A 315 -7.54 -16.97 15.47
#